data_AF-A0A7R7WU72-F1
#
_entry.id   AF-A0A7R7WU72-F1
#
_cell.length_a   1.000
_cell.length_b   1.000
_cell.length_c   1.000
_cell.angle_alpha   90.00
_cell.angle_beta   90.00
_cell.angle_gamma   90.00
#
_symmetry.space_group_name_H-M   'P 1'
#
loop_
_entity.id
_entity.type
_entity.pdbx_description
1 polymer ?
#
loop_
_entity_poly.entity_id
_entity_poly.type
_entity_poly.pdbx_seq_one_letter_code
_entity_poly.pdbx_strand_id
1 'polypeptide(L)'
;MSDRRELQGTDSSWTSSFADALQQNLQLEDKLLREENETPQEKLQRLLSTRSVISTSSSFAERQQAAVGLKSPFREIGTGSIGKIFEQPGTPWAFKVLIVDRTDKLWNNYAMHLKVQQSFDRLGNIPGPVEVPRVSWFASKDSEFWTENLHLFPNEPTFTRRPREILCMERIMPLPQPVRHALIDIFCNPNNAQVAKSDPLNKDCLIRLLLGRKRFGSSRPGGSMFFSLRNYKLHVDQIQDIKLDADEYARGMADALAVLHWHAKIDAMDVEFVLGSSPIDQNAVRREMHFPDIQRLCPETYG
;
A
#
# COMPACT_ATOMS: atom_id res chain seq x y z
N MET A 1 41.38 6.66 1.11
CA MET A 1 40.46 7.65 0.50
C MET A 1 39.84 7.10 -0.78
N SER A 2 39.09 5.99 -0.71
CA SER A 2 38.42 5.45 -1.90
C SER A 2 37.09 4.70 -1.67
N ASP A 3 36.44 4.88 -0.52
CA ASP A 3 35.19 4.15 -0.19
C ASP A 3 33.95 5.06 -0.06
N ARG A 4 33.94 6.19 -0.78
CA ARG A 4 32.82 7.14 -0.76
C ARG A 4 31.99 7.17 -2.05
N ARG A 5 32.31 6.33 -3.04
CA ARG A 5 31.67 6.37 -4.38
C ARG A 5 30.67 5.25 -4.66
N GLU A 6 30.62 4.17 -3.88
CA GLU A 6 29.70 3.05 -4.15
C GLU A 6 28.32 3.17 -3.49
N LEU A 7 28.17 4.00 -2.45
CA LEU A 7 26.87 4.23 -1.80
C LEU A 7 25.98 5.29 -2.49
N GLN A 8 26.52 6.07 -3.44
CA GLN A 8 25.75 7.08 -4.20
C GLN A 8 25.11 6.51 -5.49
N GLY A 9 25.52 5.32 -5.94
CA GLY A 9 25.05 4.73 -7.19
C GLY A 9 23.66 4.08 -7.10
N THR A 10 23.22 3.68 -5.90
CA THR A 10 21.99 2.89 -5.71
C THR A 10 20.72 3.75 -5.63
N ASP A 11 20.77 4.88 -4.91
CA ASP A 11 19.62 5.77 -4.69
C ASP A 11 19.10 6.38 -6.00
N SER A 12 20.00 6.86 -6.86
CA SER A 12 19.63 7.52 -8.12
C SER A 12 18.88 6.61 -9.09
N SER A 13 19.19 5.31 -9.09
CA SER A 13 18.64 4.35 -10.05
C SER A 13 17.16 4.05 -9.82
N TRP A 14 16.75 3.89 -8.55
CA TRP A 14 15.35 3.66 -8.21
C TRP A 14 14.54 4.95 -8.34
N THR A 15 15.11 6.10 -7.94
CA THR A 15 14.47 7.42 -8.09
C THR A 15 14.12 7.73 -9.55
N SER A 16 15.01 7.46 -10.50
CA SER A 16 14.73 7.65 -11.94
C SER A 16 13.62 6.71 -12.41
N SER A 17 13.74 5.41 -12.13
CA SER A 17 12.72 4.43 -12.55
C SER A 17 11.34 4.73 -11.97
N PHE A 18 11.27 5.22 -10.73
CA PHE A 18 10.02 5.60 -10.09
C PHE A 18 9.44 6.88 -10.68
N ALA A 19 10.28 7.88 -10.96
CA ALA A 19 9.86 9.11 -11.64
C ALA A 19 9.30 8.80 -13.04
N ASP A 20 9.98 7.95 -13.80
CA ASP A 20 9.57 7.54 -15.14
C ASP A 20 8.24 6.77 -15.09
N ALA A 21 8.11 5.86 -14.13
CA ALA A 21 6.89 5.12 -13.86
C ALA A 21 5.71 6.04 -13.50
N LEU A 22 5.92 7.02 -12.61
CA LEU A 22 4.91 8.02 -12.29
C LEU A 22 4.54 8.89 -13.50
N GLN A 23 5.53 9.30 -14.30
CA GLN A 23 5.30 10.10 -15.50
C GLN A 23 4.51 9.34 -16.58
N GLN A 24 4.83 8.06 -16.80
CA GLN A 24 4.03 7.20 -17.68
C GLN A 24 2.60 7.09 -17.17
N ASN A 25 2.43 6.96 -15.84
CA ASN A 25 1.10 6.92 -15.23
C ASN A 25 0.28 8.21 -15.49
N LEU A 26 0.95 9.37 -15.49
CA LEU A 26 0.35 10.66 -15.82
C LEU A 26 -0.17 10.71 -17.27
N GLN A 27 0.60 10.23 -18.25
CA GLN A 27 0.28 10.37 -19.68
C GLN A 27 -0.90 9.52 -20.17
N LEU A 28 -1.23 8.43 -19.48
CA LEU A 28 -2.34 7.54 -19.82
C LEU A 28 -3.73 8.11 -19.42
N GLU A 29 -3.77 9.18 -18.64
CA GLU A 29 -4.96 9.90 -18.16
C GLU A 29 -5.86 10.45 -19.26
N ASP A 30 -5.25 11.12 -20.26
CA ASP A 30 -5.98 11.86 -21.29
C ASP A 30 -6.87 10.95 -22.16
N LYS A 31 -6.65 9.64 -22.11
CA LYS A 31 -7.42 8.64 -22.84
C LYS A 31 -8.62 8.10 -22.07
N LEU A 32 -8.57 8.04 -20.72
CA LEU A 32 -9.62 7.42 -19.90
C LEU A 32 -10.71 8.39 -19.44
N LEU A 33 -10.39 9.69 -19.28
CA LEU A 33 -11.37 10.70 -18.87
C LEU A 33 -12.44 11.02 -19.94
N ARG A 34 -12.34 10.45 -21.14
CA ARG A 34 -13.29 10.68 -22.26
C ARG A 34 -14.53 9.77 -22.26
N GLU A 35 -14.65 8.85 -21.30
CA GLU A 35 -15.82 7.97 -21.16
C GLU A 35 -16.87 8.58 -20.20
N GLU A 36 -17.50 9.69 -20.61
CA GLU A 36 -18.42 10.47 -19.76
C GLU A 36 -19.77 9.77 -19.48
N ASN A 37 -20.09 8.67 -20.16
CA ASN A 37 -21.41 8.02 -20.09
C ASN A 37 -21.50 6.79 -19.16
N GLU A 38 -20.41 6.44 -18.46
CA GLU A 38 -20.38 5.25 -17.61
C GLU A 38 -20.97 5.51 -16.22
N THR A 39 -21.89 4.65 -15.77
CA THR A 39 -22.42 4.70 -14.41
C THR A 39 -21.32 4.41 -13.38
N PRO A 40 -21.45 4.88 -12.12
CA PRO A 40 -20.48 4.54 -11.07
C PRO A 40 -20.24 3.03 -10.91
N GLN A 41 -21.29 2.22 -11.09
CA GLN A 41 -21.24 0.76 -10.99
C GLN A 41 -20.38 0.16 -12.10
N GLU A 42 -20.64 0.53 -13.36
CA GLU A 42 -19.86 0.07 -14.52
C GLU A 42 -18.40 0.50 -14.39
N LYS A 43 -18.18 1.73 -13.92
CA LYS A 43 -16.84 2.28 -13.65
C LYS A 43 -16.08 1.45 -12.63
N LEU A 44 -16.71 1.08 -11.51
CA LEU A 44 -16.07 0.19 -10.55
C LEU A 44 -15.88 -1.22 -11.09
N GLN A 45 -16.84 -1.75 -11.84
CA GLN A 45 -16.75 -3.08 -12.45
C GLN A 45 -15.51 -3.18 -13.35
N ARG A 46 -15.30 -2.17 -14.19
CA ARG A 46 -14.17 -2.07 -15.12
C ARG A 46 -12.87 -1.74 -14.40
N LEU A 47 -12.89 -0.78 -13.47
CA LEU A 47 -11.68 -0.30 -12.79
C LEU A 47 -11.23 -1.16 -11.60
N LEU A 48 -12.04 -2.11 -11.16
CA LEU A 48 -11.65 -3.10 -10.15
C LEU A 48 -11.73 -4.51 -10.73
N SER A 49 -11.63 -4.69 -12.04
CA SER A 49 -11.45 -6.02 -12.62
C SER A 49 -9.98 -6.43 -12.52
N THR A 50 -9.70 -7.71 -12.22
CA THR A 50 -8.32 -8.25 -12.20
C THR A 50 -7.64 -8.23 -13.58
N ARG A 51 -8.42 -8.00 -14.64
CA ARG A 51 -7.96 -7.95 -16.04
C ARG A 51 -7.68 -6.53 -16.52
N SER A 52 -7.91 -5.54 -15.67
CA SER A 52 -7.78 -4.13 -16.00
C SER A 52 -6.44 -3.62 -15.49
N VAL A 53 -5.56 -3.21 -16.40
CA VAL A 53 -4.40 -2.39 -16.06
C VAL A 53 -4.83 -0.94 -16.16
N ILE A 54 -4.94 -0.28 -15.02
CA ILE A 54 -5.44 1.09 -14.97
C ILE A 54 -4.29 1.98 -14.59
N SER A 55 -3.76 2.65 -15.59
CA SER A 55 -2.89 3.78 -15.35
C SER A 55 -3.75 4.98 -14.99
N THR A 56 -3.53 5.51 -13.80
CA THR A 56 -4.25 6.69 -13.34
C THR A 56 -3.28 7.76 -12.89
N SER A 57 -3.19 8.79 -13.72
CA SER A 57 -2.86 10.10 -13.19
C SER A 57 -3.88 10.47 -12.14
N SER A 58 -3.38 10.98 -11.05
CA SER A 58 -4.20 11.54 -10.00
C SER A 58 -3.39 12.62 -9.32
N SER A 59 -4.06 13.52 -8.62
CA SER A 59 -3.40 14.46 -7.70
C SER A 59 -2.43 13.76 -6.72
N PHE A 60 -2.57 12.44 -6.52
CA PHE A 60 -1.56 11.63 -5.84
C PHE A 60 -0.28 11.49 -6.66
N ALA A 61 -0.35 11.03 -7.91
CA ALA A 61 0.80 10.84 -8.79
C ALA A 61 1.56 12.16 -9.03
N GLU A 62 0.87 13.27 -9.28
CA GLU A 62 1.48 14.60 -9.42
C GLU A 62 2.26 15.00 -8.16
N ARG A 63 1.64 14.83 -6.99
CA ARG A 63 2.27 15.14 -5.70
C ARG A 63 3.47 14.25 -5.41
N GLN A 64 3.40 12.96 -5.76
CA GLN A 64 4.54 12.06 -5.63
C GLN A 64 5.67 12.50 -6.56
N GLN A 65 5.35 12.79 -7.82
CA GLN A 65 6.31 13.23 -8.83
C GLN A 65 7.02 14.53 -8.41
N ALA A 66 6.26 15.52 -7.94
CA ALA A 66 6.80 16.79 -7.47
C ALA A 66 7.72 16.64 -6.24
N ALA A 67 7.58 15.55 -5.50
CA ALA A 67 8.36 15.27 -4.31
C ALA A 67 9.58 14.35 -4.56
N VAL A 68 9.73 13.79 -5.77
CA VAL A 68 10.86 12.92 -6.11
C VAL A 68 12.18 13.66 -5.94
N GLY A 69 13.13 13.05 -5.22
CA GLY A 69 14.43 13.64 -4.92
C GLY A 69 14.42 14.72 -3.83
N LEU A 70 13.25 15.05 -3.27
CA LEU A 70 13.12 15.99 -2.16
C LEU A 70 13.00 15.25 -0.83
N LYS A 71 13.64 15.76 0.23
CA LYS A 71 13.42 15.29 1.62
C LYS A 71 12.10 15.85 2.17
N SER A 72 11.00 15.28 1.69
CA SER A 72 9.65 15.69 2.10
C SER A 72 9.34 15.26 3.55
N PRO A 73 8.54 16.05 4.30
CA PRO A 73 8.03 15.63 5.60
C PRO A 73 7.23 14.32 5.53
N PHE A 74 7.33 13.49 6.57
CA PHE A 74 6.53 12.27 6.67
C PHE A 74 5.07 12.61 6.93
N ARG A 75 4.17 11.89 6.27
CA ARG A 75 2.72 12.08 6.41
C ARG A 75 2.06 10.81 6.92
N GLU A 76 1.24 10.92 7.96
CA GLU A 76 0.47 9.79 8.47
C GLU A 76 -0.58 9.34 7.43
N ILE A 77 -0.61 8.03 7.16
CA ILE A 77 -1.56 7.38 6.24
C ILE A 77 -2.40 6.29 6.91
N GLY A 78 -2.07 5.91 8.14
CA GLY A 78 -2.85 4.96 8.92
C GLY A 78 -2.36 4.83 10.35
N THR A 79 -3.25 4.34 11.21
CA THR A 79 -2.94 4.04 12.61
C THR A 79 -3.54 2.67 12.95
N GLY A 80 -2.74 1.81 13.57
CA GLY A 80 -3.16 0.50 14.07
C GLY A 80 -2.93 0.37 15.58
N SER A 81 -3.16 -0.83 16.11
CA SER A 81 -3.04 -1.11 17.55
C SER A 81 -1.62 -0.99 18.10
N ILE A 82 -0.60 -1.26 17.26
CA ILE A 82 0.80 -1.27 17.69
C ILE A 82 1.65 -0.17 17.05
N GLY A 83 1.17 0.51 16.02
CA GLY A 83 1.99 1.46 15.27
C GLY A 83 1.19 2.41 14.39
N LYS A 84 1.85 3.50 14.01
CA LYS A 84 1.39 4.43 12.98
C LYS A 84 2.12 4.15 11.67
N ILE A 85 1.44 4.35 10.55
CA ILE A 85 1.98 4.20 9.21
C ILE A 85 2.18 5.58 8.61
N PHE A 86 3.39 5.83 8.12
CA PHE A 86 3.75 7.04 7.42
C PHE A 86 4.14 6.75 5.97
N GLU A 87 3.83 7.67 5.07
CA GLU A 87 4.52 7.78 3.78
C GLU A 87 5.62 8.83 3.88
N GLN A 88 6.59 8.74 2.97
CA GLN A 88 7.41 9.88 2.59
C GLN A 88 7.13 10.21 1.12
N PRO A 89 6.53 11.38 0.80
CA PRO A 89 6.29 11.78 -0.59
C PRO A 89 7.57 11.74 -1.43
N GLY A 90 7.47 11.25 -2.66
CA GLY A 90 8.61 11.05 -3.57
C GLY A 90 9.27 9.68 -3.45
N THR A 91 8.75 8.80 -2.59
CA THR A 91 9.27 7.44 -2.35
C THR A 91 8.18 6.38 -2.54
N PRO A 92 8.52 5.08 -2.74
CA PRO A 92 7.54 4.00 -2.80
C PRO A 92 7.27 3.44 -1.40
N TRP A 93 7.79 4.07 -0.34
CA TRP A 93 7.96 3.44 0.95
C TRP A 93 6.84 3.83 1.91
N ALA A 94 6.45 2.87 2.72
CA ALA A 94 5.64 3.01 3.91
C ALA A 94 6.47 2.66 5.13
N PHE A 95 6.27 3.43 6.19
CA PHE A 95 7.04 3.34 7.42
C PHE A 95 6.10 3.05 8.58
N LYS A 96 6.19 1.85 9.15
CA LYS A 96 5.44 1.49 10.36
C LYS A 96 6.29 1.83 11.57
N VAL A 97 5.92 2.88 12.27
CA VAL A 97 6.57 3.35 13.49
C VAL A 97 5.80 2.86 14.70
N LEU A 98 6.51 2.22 15.64
CA LEU A 98 5.92 1.66 16.84
C LEU A 98 5.34 2.73 17.77
N ILE A 99 4.16 2.51 18.36
CA ILE A 99 3.55 3.45 19.33
C ILE A 99 3.32 2.88 20.72
N VAL A 100 3.58 1.59 20.91
CA VAL A 100 3.47 0.87 22.18
C VAL A 100 4.76 0.10 22.43
N ASP A 101 5.07 -0.24 23.68
CA ASP A 101 6.28 -1.01 24.01
C ASP A 101 6.12 -2.50 23.64
N ARG A 102 6.20 -2.79 22.32
CA ARG A 102 5.99 -4.11 21.72
C ARG A 102 6.93 -4.34 20.52
N THR A 103 8.23 -4.14 20.74
CA THR A 103 9.28 -4.39 19.74
C THR A 103 9.22 -5.83 19.21
N ASP A 104 8.90 -6.79 20.08
CA ASP A 104 8.64 -8.19 19.73
C ASP A 104 7.63 -8.34 18.58
N LYS A 105 6.52 -7.58 18.64
CA LYS A 105 5.46 -7.65 17.63
C LYS A 105 5.86 -7.02 16.31
N LEU A 106 6.55 -5.88 16.33
CA LEU A 106 6.99 -5.24 15.09
C LEU A 106 8.09 -6.07 14.42
N TRP A 107 9.01 -6.64 15.20
CA TRP A 107 10.01 -7.57 14.70
C TRP A 107 9.36 -8.82 14.08
N ASN A 108 8.34 -9.38 14.73
CA ASN A 108 7.59 -10.50 14.16
C ASN A 108 6.92 -10.11 12.83
N ASN A 109 6.39 -8.89 12.69
CA ASN A 109 5.86 -8.41 11.40
C ASN A 109 6.95 -8.41 10.32
N TYR A 110 8.14 -7.89 10.63
CA TYR A 110 9.28 -7.89 9.70
C TYR A 110 9.68 -9.31 9.29
N ALA A 111 9.88 -10.20 10.27
CA ALA A 111 10.32 -11.58 10.02
C ALA A 111 9.28 -12.40 9.22
N MET A 112 7.99 -12.29 9.56
CA MET A 112 6.94 -12.99 8.82
C MET A 112 6.81 -12.47 7.39
N HIS A 113 6.87 -11.14 7.19
CA HIS A 113 6.76 -10.55 5.87
C HIS A 113 7.94 -10.95 4.96
N LEU A 114 9.18 -10.99 5.48
CA LEU A 114 10.32 -11.55 4.76
C LEU A 114 10.10 -13.01 4.34
N LYS A 115 9.56 -13.84 5.24
CA LYS A 115 9.26 -15.25 4.95
C LYS A 115 8.22 -15.43 3.85
N VAL A 116 7.19 -14.57 3.85
CA VAL A 116 6.18 -14.52 2.80
C VAL A 116 6.82 -14.12 1.48
N GLN A 117 7.57 -13.01 1.45
CA GLN A 117 8.25 -12.54 0.24
C GLN A 117 9.14 -13.62 -0.37
N GLN A 118 10.00 -14.26 0.42
CA GLN A 118 10.87 -15.34 -0.05
C GLN A 118 10.10 -16.53 -0.61
N SER A 119 8.93 -16.82 -0.05
CA SER A 119 8.10 -17.92 -0.53
C SER A 119 7.53 -17.64 -1.91
N PHE A 120 7.06 -16.41 -2.12
CA PHE A 120 6.58 -15.96 -3.43
C PHE A 120 7.72 -15.88 -4.44
N ASP A 121 8.88 -15.34 -4.06
CA ASP A 121 10.06 -15.25 -4.95
C ASP A 121 10.54 -16.62 -5.43
N ARG A 122 10.61 -17.61 -4.53
CA ARG A 122 11.07 -18.97 -4.88
C ARG A 122 10.11 -19.73 -5.77
N LEU A 123 8.81 -19.53 -5.58
CA LEU A 123 7.79 -20.14 -6.43
C LEU A 123 7.66 -19.42 -7.78
N GLY A 124 8.21 -18.20 -7.89
CA GLY A 124 8.19 -17.41 -9.11
C GLY A 124 6.77 -16.99 -9.49
N ASN A 125 6.42 -17.19 -10.76
CA ASN A 125 5.08 -16.91 -11.27
C ASN A 125 4.06 -17.93 -10.74
N ILE A 126 3.62 -17.72 -9.50
CA ILE A 126 2.43 -18.35 -8.96
C ILE A 126 1.24 -17.93 -9.83
N PRO A 127 0.41 -18.86 -10.32
CA PRO A 127 -0.82 -18.51 -11.01
C PRO A 127 -1.69 -17.68 -10.07
N GLY A 128 -1.83 -16.39 -10.30
CA GLY A 128 -2.69 -15.53 -9.48
C GLY A 128 -2.32 -14.05 -9.57
N PRO A 129 -3.30 -13.14 -9.40
CA PRO A 129 -3.07 -11.69 -9.48
C PRO A 129 -2.53 -11.08 -8.18
N VAL A 130 -2.21 -11.89 -7.15
CA VAL A 130 -1.86 -11.37 -5.82
C VAL A 130 -0.40 -10.95 -5.79
N GLU A 131 -0.19 -9.69 -5.42
CA GLU A 131 1.13 -9.12 -5.21
C GLU A 131 1.44 -9.04 -3.71
N VAL A 132 2.70 -9.29 -3.38
CA VAL A 132 3.23 -9.12 -2.03
C VAL A 132 4.13 -7.88 -2.03
N PRO A 133 3.79 -6.83 -1.26
CA PRO A 133 4.67 -5.67 -1.09
C PRO A 133 6.03 -6.11 -0.58
N ARG A 134 7.11 -5.48 -1.03
CA ARG A 134 8.47 -5.79 -0.57
C ARG A 134 8.74 -5.29 0.84
N VAL A 135 9.53 -6.03 1.58
CA VAL A 135 10.15 -5.55 2.83
C VAL A 135 11.50 -4.94 2.48
N SER A 136 11.80 -3.76 3.05
CA SER A 136 13.08 -3.10 2.84
C SER A 136 14.01 -3.35 4.03
N TRP A 137 13.72 -2.74 5.19
CA TRP A 137 14.58 -2.82 6.37
C TRP A 137 13.80 -2.57 7.67
N PHE A 138 14.42 -2.95 8.77
CA PHE A 138 13.97 -2.66 10.13
C PHE A 138 15.07 -1.89 10.85
N ALA A 139 14.71 -0.86 11.61
CA ALA A 139 15.66 -0.08 12.39
C ALA A 139 15.16 0.14 13.83
N SER A 140 16.10 0.11 14.78
CA SER A 140 15.84 0.42 16.18
C SER A 140 15.75 1.94 16.41
N LYS A 141 15.36 2.30 17.63
CA LYS A 141 15.36 3.70 18.10
C LYS A 141 16.76 4.33 18.13
N ASP A 142 17.82 3.55 18.06
CA ASP A 142 19.21 4.02 18.14
C ASP A 142 19.89 4.15 16.75
N SER A 143 19.15 3.87 15.67
CA SER A 143 19.66 3.94 14.29
C SER A 143 19.93 5.36 13.79
N GLU A 144 20.94 5.53 12.93
CA GLU A 144 21.25 6.80 12.25
C GLU A 144 20.08 7.36 11.42
N PHE A 145 19.15 6.49 10.98
CA PHE A 145 17.91 6.91 10.33
C PHE A 145 17.21 8.04 11.11
N TRP A 146 17.16 7.95 12.44
CA TRP A 146 16.52 8.96 13.27
C TRP A 146 17.31 10.27 13.32
N THR A 147 18.64 10.21 13.33
CA THR A 147 19.49 11.42 13.27
C THR A 147 19.16 12.25 12.03
N GLU A 148 18.97 11.60 10.89
CA GLU A 148 18.68 12.29 9.63
C GLU A 148 17.20 12.68 9.46
N ASN A 149 16.26 11.88 9.97
CA ASN A 149 14.85 11.98 9.58
C ASN A 149 13.91 12.41 10.71
N LEU A 150 14.33 12.40 11.98
CA LEU A 150 13.42 12.66 13.10
C LEU A 150 12.69 14.01 12.98
N HIS A 151 13.37 15.04 12.51
CA HIS A 151 12.81 16.38 12.33
C HIS A 151 11.69 16.46 11.27
N LEU A 152 11.65 15.49 10.34
CA LEU A 152 10.65 15.39 9.26
C LEU A 152 9.36 14.70 9.70
N PHE A 153 9.35 13.98 10.83
CA PHE A 153 8.14 13.37 11.37
C PHE A 153 7.24 14.41 12.04
N PRO A 154 5.91 14.24 12.04
CA PRO A 154 5.03 15.14 12.77
C PRO A 154 5.31 15.08 14.28
N ASN A 155 4.99 16.16 14.98
CA ASN A 155 5.02 16.21 16.43
C ASN A 155 3.63 16.61 16.92
N GLU A 156 2.81 15.62 17.25
CA GLU A 156 1.40 15.78 17.56
C GLU A 156 1.07 15.22 18.95
N PRO A 157 -0.04 15.64 19.58
CA PRO A 157 -0.45 15.10 20.89
C PRO A 157 -0.59 13.57 20.90
N THR A 158 -1.03 12.98 19.78
CA THR A 158 -1.20 11.52 19.64
C THR A 158 0.08 10.81 19.15
N PHE A 159 1.12 11.57 18.81
CA PHE A 159 2.40 11.05 18.33
C PHE A 159 3.52 12.04 18.65
N THR A 160 4.11 11.90 19.83
CA THR A 160 5.29 12.67 20.20
C THR A 160 6.48 12.24 19.36
N ARG A 161 7.11 13.21 18.68
CA ARG A 161 8.31 13.02 17.87
C ARG A 161 9.47 12.57 18.75
N ARG A 162 9.84 11.31 18.64
CA ARG A 162 11.02 10.70 19.28
C ARG A 162 11.43 9.44 18.50
N PRO A 163 12.70 9.02 18.58
CA PRO A 163 13.14 7.75 17.98
C PRO A 163 12.40 6.54 18.56
N ARG A 164 12.09 5.57 17.69
CA ARG A 164 11.36 4.34 18.01
C ARG A 164 11.78 3.23 17.04
N GLU A 165 11.34 2.01 17.29
CA GLU A 165 11.42 0.94 16.32
C GLU A 165 10.55 1.26 15.09
N ILE A 166 11.11 0.99 13.92
CA ILE A 166 10.52 1.34 12.64
C ILE A 166 10.76 0.22 11.63
N LEU A 167 9.72 -0.08 10.85
CA LEU A 167 9.75 -1.02 9.73
C LEU A 167 9.47 -0.26 8.44
N CYS A 168 10.40 -0.36 7.49
CA CYS A 168 10.25 0.16 6.13
C CYS A 168 9.83 -0.97 5.17
N MET A 169 8.76 -0.73 4.43
CA MET A 169 8.19 -1.67 3.47
C MET A 169 7.64 -0.91 2.27
N GLU A 170 7.51 -1.59 1.14
CA GLU A 170 6.85 -1.06 -0.04
C GLU A 170 5.41 -0.70 0.28
N ARG A 171 4.99 0.44 -0.24
CA ARG A 171 3.67 0.97 -0.08
C ARG A 171 2.77 0.51 -1.21
N ILE A 172 1.62 -0.03 -0.83
CA ILE A 172 0.47 -0.15 -1.73
C ILE A 172 -0.09 1.26 -1.94
N MET A 173 -0.02 1.76 -3.17
CA MET A 173 -0.45 3.12 -3.50
C MET A 173 -1.99 3.20 -3.48
N PRO A 174 -2.57 4.38 -3.18
CA PRO A 174 -4.00 4.52 -3.07
C PRO A 174 -4.70 4.37 -4.42
N LEU A 175 -5.95 3.96 -4.39
CA LEU A 175 -6.80 3.92 -5.58
C LEU A 175 -7.12 5.32 -6.11
N PRO A 176 -7.26 5.47 -7.42
CA PRO A 176 -7.40 6.77 -8.06
C PRO A 176 -8.76 7.41 -7.86
N GLN A 177 -8.82 8.72 -8.15
CA GLN A 177 -10.03 9.52 -7.95
C GLN A 177 -11.30 8.93 -8.57
N PRO A 178 -11.31 8.42 -9.82
CA PRO A 178 -12.53 7.86 -10.40
C PRO A 178 -13.11 6.70 -9.58
N VAL A 179 -12.25 5.81 -9.08
CA VAL A 179 -12.64 4.69 -8.20
C VAL A 179 -13.16 5.22 -6.86
N ARG A 180 -12.43 6.16 -6.24
CA ARG A 180 -12.82 6.76 -4.95
C ARG A 180 -14.18 7.43 -5.02
N HIS A 181 -14.41 8.24 -6.05
CA HIS A 181 -15.68 8.94 -6.24
C HIS A 181 -16.82 7.97 -6.53
N ALA A 182 -16.61 6.95 -7.38
CA ALA A 182 -17.63 5.96 -7.67
C ALA A 182 -18.00 5.12 -6.43
N LEU A 183 -17.03 4.74 -5.57
CA LEU A 183 -17.32 4.10 -4.27
C LEU A 183 -18.18 4.98 -3.37
N ILE A 184 -17.86 6.28 -3.30
CA ILE A 184 -18.63 7.25 -2.50
C ILE A 184 -20.05 7.37 -3.07
N ASP A 185 -20.20 7.47 -4.38
CA ASP A 185 -21.50 7.67 -5.03
C ASP A 185 -22.45 6.47 -4.82
N ILE A 186 -21.91 5.25 -4.74
CA ILE A 186 -22.73 4.05 -4.56
C ILE A 186 -22.96 3.72 -3.09
N PHE A 187 -21.95 3.89 -2.23
CA PHE A 187 -21.97 3.31 -0.88
C PHE A 187 -21.98 4.34 0.26
N CYS A 188 -21.69 5.61 -0.01
CA CYS A 188 -21.81 6.66 1.00
C CYS A 188 -23.27 7.08 1.20
N ASN A 189 -23.59 7.63 2.37
CA ASN A 189 -24.86 8.33 2.53
C ASN A 189 -24.87 9.53 1.56
N PRO A 190 -25.89 9.72 0.71
CA PRO A 190 -25.94 10.82 -0.25
C PRO A 190 -25.73 12.20 0.38
N ASN A 191 -26.22 12.41 1.61
CA ASN A 191 -26.06 13.66 2.34
C ASN A 191 -24.60 13.98 2.70
N ASN A 192 -23.75 12.95 2.79
CA ASN A 192 -22.35 13.06 3.17
C ASN A 192 -21.39 12.87 1.98
N ALA A 193 -21.90 12.54 0.79
CA ALA A 193 -21.08 12.18 -0.36
C ALA A 193 -20.11 13.31 -0.76
N GLN A 194 -20.57 14.56 -0.78
CA GLN A 194 -19.71 15.70 -1.14
C GLN A 194 -18.62 15.95 -0.09
N VAL A 195 -18.95 15.80 1.20
CA VAL A 195 -17.97 15.88 2.30
C VAL A 195 -16.95 14.76 2.19
N ALA A 196 -17.38 13.53 1.89
CA ALA A 196 -16.48 12.40 1.69
C ALA A 196 -15.55 12.58 0.48
N LYS A 197 -16.04 13.19 -0.61
CA LYS A 197 -15.22 13.48 -1.80
C LYS A 197 -14.16 14.56 -1.53
N SER A 198 -14.47 15.56 -0.70
CA SER A 198 -13.55 16.65 -0.36
C SER A 198 -12.59 16.31 0.78
N ASP A 199 -12.88 15.30 1.60
CA ASP A 199 -12.01 14.86 2.70
C ASP A 199 -10.62 14.40 2.18
N PRO A 200 -9.53 15.09 2.56
CA PRO A 200 -8.18 14.70 2.18
C PRO A 200 -7.78 13.30 2.64
N LEU A 201 -8.31 12.80 3.77
CA LEU A 201 -7.99 11.46 4.27
C LEU A 201 -8.50 10.37 3.34
N ASN A 202 -9.60 10.63 2.63
CA ASN A 202 -10.16 9.71 1.64
C ASN A 202 -9.30 9.60 0.38
N LYS A 203 -8.27 10.43 0.20
CA LYS A 203 -7.26 10.23 -0.85
C LYS A 203 -6.35 9.03 -0.57
N ASP A 204 -6.28 8.54 0.67
CA ASP A 204 -5.55 7.34 1.06
C ASP A 204 -6.42 6.07 0.92
N CYS A 205 -7.08 5.96 -0.23
CA CYS A 205 -8.03 4.89 -0.48
C CYS A 205 -7.33 3.55 -0.67
N LEU A 206 -7.65 2.59 0.19
CA LEU A 206 -7.22 1.21 0.08
C LEU A 206 -8.44 0.33 0.37
N ILE A 207 -8.81 -0.55 -0.56
CA ILE A 207 -9.97 -1.43 -0.37
C ILE A 207 -9.52 -2.74 0.21
N ARG A 208 -10.09 -3.19 1.32
CA ARG A 208 -9.94 -4.54 1.85
C ARG A 208 -11.11 -5.41 1.42
N LEU A 209 -10.80 -6.54 0.79
CA LEU A 209 -11.80 -7.50 0.33
C LEU A 209 -12.28 -8.39 1.48
N LEU A 210 -13.60 -8.44 1.69
CA LEU A 210 -14.24 -9.29 2.70
C LEU A 210 -15.27 -10.23 2.05
N LEU A 211 -14.77 -11.30 1.43
CA LEU A 211 -15.61 -12.28 0.73
C LEU A 211 -16.45 -13.15 1.67
N GLY A 212 -15.99 -13.34 2.92
CA GLY A 212 -16.65 -14.18 3.92
C GLY A 212 -17.77 -13.49 4.71
N ARG A 213 -18.10 -12.23 4.42
CA ARG A 213 -19.05 -11.45 5.22
C ARG A 213 -19.94 -10.57 4.35
N LYS A 214 -21.25 -10.65 4.59
CA LYS A 214 -22.24 -9.67 4.10
C LYS A 214 -22.48 -8.57 5.13
N ARG A 215 -22.85 -7.38 4.68
CA ARG A 215 -23.28 -6.30 5.57
C ARG A 215 -24.69 -6.56 6.09
N PHE A 216 -24.92 -6.22 7.36
CA PHE A 216 -26.22 -6.29 8.02
C PHE A 216 -26.55 -4.96 8.71
N GLY A 217 -27.84 -4.63 8.83
CA GLY A 217 -28.31 -3.43 9.55
C GLY A 217 -27.69 -2.12 9.08
N SER A 218 -27.21 -1.30 10.02
CA SER A 218 -26.59 0.01 9.80
C SER A 218 -25.28 -0.01 9.00
N SER A 219 -24.73 -1.18 8.71
CA SER A 219 -23.56 -1.32 7.82
C SER A 219 -23.94 -1.21 6.33
N ARG A 220 -25.23 -1.24 5.98
CA ARG A 220 -25.71 -1.01 4.60
C ARG A 220 -25.58 0.48 4.21
N PRO A 221 -25.59 0.81 2.91
CA PRO A 221 -25.52 2.19 2.44
C PRO A 221 -26.58 3.05 3.15
N GLY A 222 -26.17 4.20 3.68
CA GLY A 222 -27.05 5.12 4.42
C GLY A 222 -27.13 4.92 5.94
N GLY A 223 -26.56 3.84 6.51
CA GLY A 223 -26.66 3.54 7.95
C GLY A 223 -25.55 4.09 8.85
N SER A 224 -24.38 4.46 8.30
CA SER A 224 -23.27 5.05 9.06
C SER A 224 -23.13 6.54 8.75
N MET A 225 -22.96 7.37 9.78
CA MET A 225 -22.62 8.80 9.62
C MET A 225 -21.17 9.00 9.16
N PHE A 226 -20.31 8.00 9.37
CA PHE A 226 -18.89 8.08 9.04
C PHE A 226 -18.57 7.20 7.82
N PHE A 227 -17.94 7.78 6.81
CA PHE A 227 -17.48 7.10 5.60
C PHE A 227 -15.99 7.40 5.41
N SER A 228 -15.16 6.37 5.44
CA SER A 228 -13.71 6.48 5.25
C SER A 228 -13.25 5.49 4.19
N LEU A 229 -12.42 5.96 3.28
CA LEU A 229 -11.77 5.14 2.26
C LEU A 229 -10.44 4.54 2.72
N ARG A 230 -9.93 4.93 3.90
CA ARG A 230 -8.74 4.30 4.51
C ARG A 230 -9.10 2.91 5.02
N ASN A 231 -8.51 1.87 4.43
CA ASN A 231 -8.84 0.47 4.71
C ASN A 231 -10.35 0.18 4.58
N TYR A 232 -10.94 0.61 3.46
CA TYR A 232 -12.35 0.47 3.15
C TYR A 232 -12.74 -1.00 3.02
N LYS A 233 -13.66 -1.47 3.85
CA LYS A 233 -14.11 -2.86 3.86
C LYS A 233 -15.16 -3.09 2.77
N LEU A 234 -14.76 -3.67 1.64
CA LEU A 234 -15.67 -4.06 0.56
C LEU A 234 -16.17 -5.50 0.79
N HIS A 235 -17.43 -5.61 1.17
CA HIS A 235 -18.08 -6.87 1.53
C HIS A 235 -18.60 -7.61 0.29
N VAL A 236 -18.84 -8.92 0.43
CA VAL A 236 -19.29 -9.75 -0.71
C VAL A 236 -20.61 -9.29 -1.33
N ASP A 237 -21.54 -8.73 -0.55
CA ASP A 237 -22.76 -8.13 -1.09
C ASP A 237 -22.46 -6.93 -1.99
N GLN A 238 -21.49 -6.10 -1.61
CA GLN A 238 -21.08 -4.95 -2.41
C GLN A 238 -20.43 -5.38 -3.72
N ILE A 239 -19.56 -6.38 -3.68
CA ILE A 239 -18.90 -6.95 -4.86
C ILE A 239 -19.95 -7.46 -5.85
N GLN A 240 -21.02 -8.10 -5.36
CA GLN A 240 -22.18 -8.50 -6.16
C GLN A 240 -22.96 -7.30 -6.72
N ASP A 241 -23.21 -6.27 -5.90
CA ASP A 241 -23.91 -5.05 -6.32
C ASP A 241 -23.20 -4.33 -7.48
N ILE A 242 -21.86 -4.31 -7.47
CA ILE A 242 -21.04 -3.71 -8.55
C ILE A 242 -20.58 -4.74 -9.59
N LYS A 243 -21.16 -5.95 -9.59
CA LYS A 243 -20.96 -7.01 -10.59
C LYS A 243 -19.49 -7.40 -10.81
N LEU A 244 -18.68 -7.34 -9.75
CA LEU A 244 -17.32 -7.86 -9.77
C LEU A 244 -17.32 -9.38 -9.65
N ASP A 245 -16.31 -10.02 -10.26
CA ASP A 245 -16.12 -11.47 -10.20
C ASP A 245 -15.53 -11.87 -8.83
N ALA A 246 -16.41 -12.18 -7.88
CA ALA A 246 -16.02 -12.64 -6.56
C ALA A 246 -15.21 -13.94 -6.59
N ASP A 247 -15.46 -14.81 -7.58
CA ASP A 247 -14.80 -16.11 -7.69
C ASP A 247 -13.37 -15.97 -8.22
N GLU A 248 -13.11 -15.00 -9.11
CA GLU A 248 -11.76 -14.63 -9.53
C GLU A 248 -10.93 -14.09 -8.36
N TYR A 249 -11.52 -13.24 -7.51
CA TYR A 249 -10.86 -12.79 -6.27
C TYR A 249 -10.62 -13.93 -5.28
N ALA A 250 -11.63 -14.77 -5.06
CA ALA A 250 -11.53 -15.90 -4.15
C ALA A 250 -10.43 -16.88 -4.58
N ARG A 251 -10.29 -17.14 -5.89
CA ARG A 251 -9.20 -17.97 -6.43
C ARG A 251 -7.83 -17.38 -6.11
N GLY A 252 -7.60 -16.09 -6.44
CA GLY A 252 -6.33 -15.44 -6.13
C GLY A 252 -6.00 -15.43 -4.62
N MET A 253 -7.00 -15.19 -3.77
CA MET A 253 -6.84 -15.29 -2.32
C MET A 253 -6.50 -16.72 -1.86
N ALA A 254 -7.16 -17.73 -2.44
CA ALA A 254 -6.92 -19.14 -2.12
C ALA A 254 -5.52 -19.59 -2.53
N ASP A 255 -5.05 -19.19 -3.72
CA ASP A 255 -3.71 -19.50 -4.21
C ASP A 255 -2.64 -18.88 -3.30
N ALA A 256 -2.81 -17.62 -2.92
CA ALA A 256 -1.93 -16.96 -1.97
C ALA A 256 -1.93 -17.66 -0.59
N LEU A 257 -3.10 -17.99 -0.04
CA LEU A 257 -3.21 -18.73 1.22
C LEU A 257 -2.55 -20.12 1.12
N ALA A 258 -2.65 -20.78 -0.03
CA ALA A 258 -1.97 -22.04 -0.28
C ALA A 258 -0.44 -21.89 -0.17
N VAL A 259 0.11 -20.82 -0.74
CA VAL A 259 1.54 -20.48 -0.58
C VAL A 259 1.90 -20.23 0.88
N LEU A 260 1.10 -19.44 1.60
CA LEU A 260 1.36 -19.11 3.00
C LEU A 260 1.36 -20.34 3.91
N HIS A 261 0.36 -21.21 3.78
CA HIS A 261 0.23 -22.39 4.64
C HIS A 261 1.15 -23.53 4.22
N TRP A 262 1.22 -23.88 2.92
CA TRP A 262 1.94 -25.07 2.48
C TRP A 262 3.41 -24.81 2.16
N HIS A 263 3.77 -23.64 1.63
CA HIS A 263 5.16 -23.33 1.32
C HIS A 263 5.83 -22.55 2.45
N ALA A 264 5.23 -21.42 2.87
CA ALA A 264 5.79 -20.58 3.92
C ALA A 264 5.61 -21.18 5.32
N LYS A 265 4.74 -22.18 5.51
CA LYS A 265 4.46 -22.82 6.81
C LYS A 265 4.13 -21.79 7.89
N ILE A 266 3.19 -20.89 7.59
CA ILE A 266 2.61 -19.95 8.56
C ILE A 266 1.10 -20.15 8.65
N ASP A 267 0.50 -19.65 9.73
CA ASP A 267 -0.95 -19.71 9.96
C ASP A 267 -1.75 -18.66 9.17
N ALA A 268 -1.06 -17.74 8.49
CA ALA A 268 -1.65 -16.62 7.76
C ALA A 268 -2.64 -15.79 8.61
N MET A 269 -2.51 -15.83 9.94
CA MET A 269 -3.37 -15.05 10.82
C MET A 269 -3.12 -13.56 10.59
N ASP A 270 -4.21 -12.79 10.51
CA ASP A 270 -4.19 -11.34 10.28
C ASP A 270 -3.66 -10.89 8.90
N VAL A 271 -3.58 -11.81 7.93
CA VAL A 271 -3.35 -11.44 6.52
C VAL A 271 -4.55 -10.69 5.96
N GLU A 272 -4.28 -9.59 5.26
CA GLU A 272 -5.30 -8.76 4.60
C GLU A 272 -5.07 -8.75 3.09
N PHE A 273 -6.12 -9.04 2.33
CA PHE A 273 -6.12 -8.91 0.87
C PHE A 273 -6.77 -7.58 0.50
N VAL A 274 -6.05 -6.79 -0.30
CA VAL A 274 -6.43 -5.42 -0.60
C VAL A 274 -6.30 -5.11 -2.09
N LEU A 275 -7.12 -4.16 -2.56
CA LEU A 275 -6.97 -3.51 -3.85
C LEU A 275 -6.37 -2.12 -3.64
N GLY A 276 -5.29 -1.86 -4.36
CA GLY A 276 -4.58 -0.59 -4.41
C GLY A 276 -4.04 -0.35 -5.82
N SER A 277 -3.08 0.54 -5.92
CA SER A 277 -2.33 0.78 -7.15
C SER A 277 -0.83 0.53 -6.92
N SER A 278 -0.10 0.37 -8.01
CA SER A 278 1.36 0.33 -8.04
C SER A 278 1.82 1.29 -9.14
N PRO A 279 2.89 2.08 -8.92
CA PRO A 279 3.46 2.89 -9.98
C PRO A 279 4.22 2.02 -11.00
N ILE A 280 4.69 0.84 -10.59
CA ILE A 280 5.60 -0.01 -11.35
C ILE A 280 4.81 -1.15 -11.99
N ASP A 281 4.91 -1.30 -13.30
CA ASP A 281 4.36 -2.45 -14.04
C ASP A 281 5.03 -3.75 -13.54
N GLN A 282 4.23 -4.80 -13.42
CA GLN A 282 4.57 -6.12 -12.88
C GLN A 282 5.88 -6.70 -13.44
N ASN A 283 6.27 -6.28 -14.65
CA ASN A 283 7.40 -6.83 -15.39
C ASN A 283 8.62 -5.92 -15.56
N ALA A 284 8.58 -4.65 -15.11
CA ALA A 284 9.66 -3.72 -15.45
C ALA A 284 10.83 -3.73 -14.46
N VAL A 285 10.58 -3.71 -13.14
CA VAL A 285 11.65 -3.48 -12.15
C VAL A 285 11.34 -4.11 -10.79
N ARG A 286 11.10 -5.42 -10.74
CA ARG A 286 11.24 -6.17 -9.47
C ARG A 286 12.64 -6.75 -9.44
N ARG A 287 13.63 -5.97 -8.98
CA ARG A 287 14.98 -6.50 -8.75
C ARG A 287 14.86 -7.63 -7.73
N GLU A 288 15.28 -8.83 -8.11
CA GLU A 288 15.54 -9.92 -7.18
C GLU A 288 16.58 -9.43 -6.17
N MET A 289 16.19 -9.26 -4.91
CA MET A 289 17.19 -9.16 -3.85
C MET A 289 17.72 -10.58 -3.60
N HIS A 290 18.95 -10.82 -4.03
CA HIS A 290 19.60 -12.13 -3.93
C HIS A 290 19.89 -12.45 -2.45
N PHE A 291 19.20 -13.46 -1.92
CA PHE A 291 19.19 -13.82 -0.49
C PHE A 291 20.55 -14.09 0.19
N PRO A 292 21.60 -14.60 -0.51
CA PRO A 292 22.95 -14.69 0.05
C PRO A 292 23.54 -13.35 0.53
N ASP A 293 23.03 -12.22 0.05
CA ASP A 293 23.46 -10.88 0.49
C ASP A 293 22.80 -10.46 1.81
N ILE A 294 21.65 -11.05 2.15
CA ILE A 294 20.93 -10.82 3.43
C ILE A 294 21.48 -11.72 4.55
N GLN A 295 21.97 -12.92 4.22
CA GLN A 295 22.57 -13.85 5.20
C GLN A 295 23.93 -13.40 5.75
N ARG A 296 24.59 -12.42 5.12
CA ARG A 296 25.83 -11.81 5.61
C ARG A 296 25.60 -10.64 6.57
N LEU A 297 24.36 -10.21 6.74
CA LEU A 297 23.99 -9.18 7.71
C LEU A 297 23.68 -9.88 9.05
N CYS A 298 24.68 -9.91 9.93
CA CYS A 298 24.42 -10.20 11.33
C CYS A 298 23.55 -9.08 11.94
N PRO A 299 22.57 -9.41 12.79
CA PRO A 299 21.91 -8.39 13.60
C PRO A 299 22.97 -7.81 14.54
N GLU A 300 23.06 -6.48 14.62
CA GLU A 300 23.99 -5.69 15.47
C GLU A 300 25.22 -5.05 14.81
N THR A 301 25.13 -4.49 13.60
CA THR A 301 26.07 -3.39 13.27
C THR A 301 25.43 -2.39 12.31
N TYR A 302 25.01 -1.26 12.87
CA TYR A 302 24.51 -0.08 12.16
C TYR A 302 25.67 0.74 11.59
N GLY A 303 25.50 1.21 10.36
CA GLY A 303 25.51 2.63 10.02
C GLY A 303 24.13 2.94 9.48
#